data_AF-A0A1F8BA24-F1
#
_entry.id   AF-A0A1F8BA24-F1
#
_cell.length_a   1.000
_cell.length_b   1.000
_cell.length_c   1.000
_cell.angle_alpha   90.00
_cell.angle_beta   90.00
_cell.angle_gamma   90.00
#
_symmetry.space_group_name_H-M   'P 1'
#
loop_
_entity.id
_entity.type
_entity.pdbx_description
1 polymer ?
#
loop_
_entity_poly.entity_id
_entity_poly.type
_entity_poly.pdbx_seq_one_letter_code
_entity_poly.pdbx_strand_id
1 'polypeptide(L)'
;MLNKVKKKIILPTVLALSVLVIGILATNVSAQDSSNYPPIVQKIAERFNLNVSDVQEVFDEERDERRADMYAHFAERLNDLIAEGKLTEAQKEAILDKHEEMQDKMEELKDLSHDERKEKMQALHEEFRVWLDVQGIDLTLVGPFGHGFTRGFHKGFMMGMN
;
A
#
# COMPACT_ATOMS: atom_id res chain seq x y z
N MET A 1 39.34 -24.83 27.81
CA MET A 1 38.84 -23.45 27.81
C MET A 1 37.53 -23.42 27.04
N LEU A 2 36.41 -23.14 27.70
CA LEU A 2 35.07 -23.03 27.08
C LEU A 2 34.30 -21.98 27.88
N ASN A 3 34.19 -20.75 27.36
CA ASN A 3 33.32 -19.74 27.93
C ASN A 3 32.17 -19.47 26.96
N LYS A 4 30.97 -19.95 27.33
CA LYS A 4 29.69 -19.57 26.74
C LYS A 4 29.34 -18.17 27.22
N VAL A 5 29.25 -17.20 26.31
CA VAL A 5 28.72 -15.86 26.62
C VAL A 5 27.19 -15.89 26.52
N LYS A 6 26.52 -15.55 27.63
CA LYS A 6 25.07 -15.40 27.73
C LYS A 6 24.65 -14.05 27.11
N LYS A 7 23.72 -14.05 26.15
CA LYS A 7 23.11 -12.84 25.58
C LYS A 7 22.17 -12.19 26.60
N LYS A 8 22.41 -10.92 26.93
CA LYS A 8 21.50 -10.09 27.74
C LYS A 8 20.62 -9.28 26.79
N ILE A 9 19.31 -9.49 26.86
CA ILE A 9 18.30 -8.67 26.17
C ILE A 9 18.14 -7.40 27.01
N ILE A 10 18.47 -6.25 26.44
CA ILE A 10 18.25 -4.94 27.04
C ILE A 10 16.94 -4.42 26.45
N LEU A 11 15.89 -4.36 27.27
CA LEU A 11 14.64 -3.67 26.97
C LEU A 11 14.83 -2.19 27.38
N PRO A 12 14.82 -1.20 26.47
CA PRO A 12 14.72 0.18 26.89
C PRO A 12 13.25 0.54 27.12
N THR A 13 12.93 0.84 28.38
CA THR A 13 11.69 1.52 28.81
C THR A 13 11.62 2.90 28.16
N VAL A 14 10.71 3.11 27.21
CA VAL A 14 10.40 4.43 26.66
C VAL A 14 9.26 5.05 27.45
N LEU A 15 9.59 6.20 28.03
CA LEU A 15 8.73 7.11 28.77
C LEU A 15 7.63 7.65 27.84
N ALA A 16 6.37 7.51 28.26
CA ALA A 16 5.24 8.16 27.60
C ALA A 16 5.35 9.69 27.76
N LEU A 17 5.48 10.40 26.64
CA LEU A 17 5.19 11.83 26.55
C LEU A 17 4.38 12.07 25.28
N SER A 18 3.09 12.34 25.50
CA SER A 18 2.11 12.76 24.53
C SER A 18 2.42 14.16 24.00
N VAL A 19 2.75 14.25 22.71
CA VAL A 19 2.41 15.40 21.86
C VAL A 19 1.92 14.83 20.53
N LEU A 20 0.61 14.72 20.41
CA LEU A 20 -0.10 14.36 19.19
C LEU A 20 -0.09 15.61 18.29
N VAL A 21 0.97 15.77 17.51
CA VAL A 21 1.01 16.68 16.36
C VAL A 21 1.14 15.77 15.15
N ILE A 22 0.00 15.28 14.65
CA ILE A 22 -0.08 14.82 13.27
C ILE A 22 -0.15 16.09 12.43
N GLY A 23 1.03 16.71 12.24
CA GLY A 23 1.21 17.70 11.20
C GLY A 23 1.17 16.95 9.88
N ILE A 24 0.00 16.87 9.27
CA ILE A 24 -0.13 16.51 7.86
C ILE A 24 0.52 17.66 7.10
N LEU A 25 1.83 17.57 6.87
CA LEU A 25 2.46 18.30 5.78
C LEU A 25 1.94 17.63 4.51
N ALA A 26 0.79 18.12 4.03
CA ALA A 26 0.39 17.95 2.66
C ALA A 26 1.42 18.72 1.81
N THR A 27 2.57 18.10 1.57
CA THR A 27 3.44 18.53 0.49
C THR A 27 2.69 18.18 -0.78
N ASN A 28 2.17 19.20 -1.46
CA ASN A 28 1.77 19.09 -2.86
C ASN A 28 3.01 18.73 -3.67
N VAL A 29 3.34 17.44 -3.70
CA VAL A 29 4.28 16.90 -4.67
C VAL A 29 3.49 16.90 -5.98
N SER A 30 3.73 17.91 -6.83
CA SER A 30 3.32 17.82 -8.22
C SER A 30 3.95 16.56 -8.80
N ALA A 31 3.13 15.52 -8.96
CA ALA A 31 3.50 14.33 -9.70
C ALA A 31 3.83 14.77 -11.13
N GLN A 32 5.12 14.77 -11.43
CA GLN A 32 5.68 15.29 -12.66
C GLN A 32 5.36 14.31 -13.80
N ASP A 33 4.48 14.72 -14.71
CA ASP A 33 4.31 14.24 -16.09
C ASP A 33 4.72 12.77 -16.37
N SER A 34 3.90 11.82 -15.92
CA SER A 34 3.86 10.46 -16.50
C SER A 34 2.43 9.95 -16.57
N SER A 35 1.54 10.80 -17.09
CA SER A 35 0.12 10.48 -17.20
C SER A 35 -0.14 9.57 -18.40
N ASN A 36 0.18 8.28 -18.27
CA ASN A 36 -0.30 7.25 -19.18
C ASN A 36 -1.79 6.96 -18.87
N TYR A 37 -2.64 7.99 -18.92
CA TYR A 37 -4.07 7.82 -18.78
C TYR A 37 -4.58 6.94 -19.93
N PRO A 38 -5.50 6.00 -19.66
CA PRO A 38 -5.96 5.10 -20.71
C PRO A 38 -6.59 5.89 -21.86
N PRO A 39 -6.74 5.27 -23.04
CA PRO A 39 -7.50 5.82 -24.16
C PRO A 39 -8.91 6.35 -23.80
N ILE A 40 -9.41 6.03 -22.60
CA ILE A 40 -10.68 6.50 -22.05
C ILE A 40 -10.73 8.02 -21.84
N VAL A 41 -9.67 8.66 -21.34
CA VAL A 41 -9.67 10.12 -21.09
C VAL A 41 -9.81 10.87 -22.40
N GLN A 42 -9.00 10.48 -23.40
CA GLN A 42 -9.09 11.01 -24.77
C GLN A 42 -10.46 10.74 -25.39
N LYS A 43 -10.99 9.51 -25.30
CA LYS A 43 -12.30 9.17 -25.85
C LYS A 43 -13.46 9.95 -25.21
N ILE A 44 -13.42 10.19 -23.90
CA ILE A 44 -14.45 10.96 -23.18
C ILE A 44 -14.37 12.43 -23.63
N ALA A 45 -13.16 13.00 -23.63
CA ALA A 45 -12.95 14.37 -24.08
C ALA A 45 -13.44 14.59 -25.52
N GLU A 46 -13.09 13.69 -26.44
CA GLU A 46 -13.55 13.74 -27.83
C GLU A 46 -15.08 13.55 -27.96
N ARG A 47 -15.66 12.58 -27.25
CA ARG A 47 -17.08 12.24 -27.37
C ARG A 47 -18.00 13.35 -26.89
N PHE A 48 -17.57 14.09 -25.86
CA PHE A 48 -18.35 15.15 -25.24
C PHE A 48 -17.81 16.56 -25.55
N ASN A 49 -16.78 16.65 -26.40
CA ASN A 49 -16.12 17.90 -26.77
C ASN A 49 -15.65 18.69 -25.54
N LEU A 50 -14.96 18.01 -24.61
CA LEU A 50 -14.35 18.57 -23.41
C LEU A 50 -12.84 18.74 -23.60
N ASN A 51 -12.22 19.56 -22.75
CA ASN A 51 -10.77 19.66 -22.69
C ASN A 51 -10.17 18.40 -22.05
N VAL A 52 -9.15 17.83 -22.68
CA VAL A 52 -8.44 16.62 -22.20
C VAL A 52 -7.79 16.86 -20.84
N SER A 53 -7.21 18.04 -20.59
CA SER A 53 -6.57 18.34 -19.30
C SER A 53 -7.58 18.33 -18.16
N ASP A 54 -8.76 18.90 -18.37
CA ASP A 54 -9.78 19.03 -17.34
C ASP A 54 -10.37 17.65 -17.02
N VAL A 55 -10.54 16.79 -18.02
CA VAL A 55 -10.97 15.41 -17.80
C VAL A 55 -9.87 14.64 -17.05
N GLN A 56 -8.61 14.81 -17.42
CA GLN A 56 -7.49 14.18 -16.72
C GLN A 56 -7.42 14.60 -15.25
N GLU A 57 -7.58 15.88 -14.95
CA GLU A 57 -7.58 16.42 -13.59
C GLU A 57 -8.67 15.76 -12.74
N VAL A 58 -9.90 15.61 -13.24
CA VAL A 58 -10.99 14.92 -12.53
C VAL A 58 -10.65 13.46 -12.21
N PHE A 59 -9.97 12.76 -13.12
CA PHE A 59 -9.54 11.37 -12.86
C PHE A 59 -8.38 11.30 -11.86
N ASP A 60 -7.45 12.26 -11.89
CA ASP A 60 -6.38 12.35 -10.90
C ASP A 60 -6.98 12.62 -9.51
N GLU A 61 -7.92 13.56 -9.40
CA GLU A 61 -8.66 13.88 -8.18
C GLU A 61 -9.41 12.65 -7.62
N GLU A 62 -10.22 11.97 -8.44
CA GLU A 62 -10.96 10.78 -7.98
C GLU A 62 -10.00 9.67 -7.53
N ARG A 63 -8.90 9.47 -8.25
CA ARG A 63 -7.91 8.45 -7.88
C ARG A 63 -7.28 8.75 -6.52
N ASP A 64 -6.95 10.02 -6.28
CA ASP A 64 -6.32 10.44 -5.03
C ASP A 64 -7.31 10.39 -3.85
N GLU A 65 -8.57 10.80 -4.05
CA GLU A 65 -9.65 10.59 -3.08
C GLU A 65 -9.83 9.10 -2.76
N ARG A 66 -9.86 8.26 -3.80
CA ARG A 66 -10.03 6.81 -3.63
C ARG A 66 -8.86 6.19 -2.89
N ARG A 67 -7.63 6.67 -3.12
CA ARG A 67 -6.44 6.23 -2.40
C ARG A 67 -6.52 6.61 -0.92
N ALA A 68 -6.95 7.83 -0.62
CA ALA A 68 -7.14 8.29 0.75
C ALA A 68 -8.20 7.45 1.49
N ASP A 69 -9.35 7.18 0.85
CA ASP A 69 -10.40 6.33 1.40
C ASP A 69 -9.89 4.91 1.70
N MET A 70 -9.16 4.31 0.75
CA MET A 70 -8.59 2.98 0.92
C MET A 70 -7.57 2.94 2.07
N TYR A 71 -6.74 3.97 2.21
CA TYR A 71 -5.79 4.09 3.30
C TYR A 71 -6.50 4.26 4.65
N ALA A 72 -7.53 5.10 4.72
CA ALA A 72 -8.32 5.30 5.94
C ALA A 72 -8.99 4.00 6.39
N HIS A 73 -9.62 3.24 5.48
CA HIS A 73 -10.19 1.94 5.79
C HIS A 73 -9.15 0.90 6.21
N PHE A 74 -7.95 0.94 5.61
CA PHE A 74 -6.85 0.09 6.03
C PHE A 74 -6.42 0.40 7.47
N ALA A 75 -6.21 1.67 7.80
CA ALA A 75 -5.86 2.11 9.14
C ALA A 75 -6.95 1.78 10.19
N GLU A 76 -8.23 1.94 9.83
CA GLU A 76 -9.37 1.54 10.66
C GLU A 76 -9.35 0.04 10.96
N ARG A 77 -9.14 -0.80 9.95
CA ARG A 77 -9.02 -2.25 10.14
C ARG A 77 -7.86 -2.63 11.06
N LEU A 78 -6.74 -1.91 11.02
CA LEU A 78 -5.63 -2.14 11.95
C LEU A 78 -6.02 -1.77 13.40
N ASN A 79 -6.84 -0.74 13.61
CA ASN A 79 -7.37 -0.41 14.93
C ASN A 79 -8.25 -1.53 15.47
N ASP A 80 -9.13 -2.11 14.64
CA ASP A 80 -9.96 -3.26 15.03
C ASP A 80 -9.10 -4.45 15.45
N LEU A 81 -8.02 -4.72 14.71
CA LEU A 81 -7.08 -5.79 15.04
C LEU A 81 -6.30 -5.54 16.35
N ILE A 82 -6.07 -4.28 16.73
CA ILE A 82 -5.52 -3.92 18.04
C ILE A 82 -6.57 -4.15 19.14
N ALA A 83 -7.82 -3.74 18.90
CA ALA A 83 -8.91 -3.97 19.85
C ALA A 83 -9.16 -5.47 20.08
N GLU A 84 -8.97 -6.30 19.06
CA GLU A 84 -8.99 -7.77 19.14
C GLU A 84 -7.73 -8.38 19.78
N GLY A 85 -6.70 -7.57 20.07
CA GLY A 85 -5.43 -8.02 20.65
C GLY A 85 -4.54 -8.81 19.70
N LYS A 86 -4.80 -8.76 18.39
CA LYS A 86 -4.00 -9.44 17.35
C LYS A 86 -2.80 -8.61 16.91
N LEU A 87 -2.85 -7.30 17.10
CA LEU A 87 -1.76 -6.36 16.83
C LEU A 87 -1.50 -5.48 18.05
N THR A 88 -0.29 -4.93 18.09
CA THR A 88 0.08 -3.83 19.00
C THR A 88 0.07 -2.49 18.25
N GLU A 89 -0.03 -1.37 18.98
CA GLU A 89 0.08 -0.03 18.35
C GLU A 89 1.41 0.13 17.59
N ALA A 90 2.52 -0.36 18.16
CA ALA A 90 3.83 -0.31 17.50
C ALA A 90 3.86 -1.11 16.18
N GLN A 91 3.17 -2.27 16.12
CA GLN A 91 3.05 -3.02 14.87
C GLN A 91 2.18 -2.30 13.85
N LYS A 92 1.12 -1.62 14.27
CA LYS A 92 0.30 -0.81 13.36
C LYS A 92 1.10 0.34 12.75
N GLU A 93 1.85 1.09 13.55
CA GLU A 93 2.73 2.16 13.03
C GLU A 93 3.71 1.59 12.00
N ALA A 94 4.39 0.48 12.34
CA ALA A 94 5.30 -0.18 11.41
C ALA A 94 4.61 -0.68 10.12
N ILE A 95 3.37 -1.15 10.20
CA ILE A 95 2.58 -1.57 9.03
C ILE A 95 2.23 -0.36 8.15
N LEU A 96 1.84 0.77 8.74
CA LEU A 96 1.49 1.98 7.98
C LEU A 96 2.71 2.54 7.25
N ASP A 97 3.85 2.64 7.94
CA ASP A 97 5.12 3.08 7.32
C ASP A 97 5.55 2.14 6.19
N LYS A 98 5.46 0.82 6.43
CA LYS A 98 5.79 -0.17 5.39
C LYS A 98 4.80 -0.11 4.23
N HIS A 99 3.54 0.24 4.48
CA HIS A 99 2.53 0.38 3.43
C HIS A 99 2.84 1.53 2.49
N GLU A 100 3.26 2.67 3.02
CA GLU A 100 3.71 3.81 2.23
C GLU A 100 4.95 3.46 1.39
N GLU A 101 5.99 2.87 2.02
CA GLU A 101 7.20 2.43 1.31
C GLU A 101 6.89 1.47 0.15
N MET A 102 5.98 0.52 0.38
CA MET A 102 5.58 -0.46 -0.64
C MET A 102 4.71 0.16 -1.73
N GLN A 103 3.91 1.18 -1.41
CA GLN A 103 3.15 1.94 -2.41
C GLN A 103 4.10 2.68 -3.35
N ASP A 104 5.09 3.40 -2.81
CA ASP A 104 6.07 4.14 -3.61
C ASP A 104 6.83 3.22 -4.56
N LYS A 105 7.32 2.08 -4.07
CA LYS A 105 7.96 1.06 -4.91
C LYS A 105 7.03 0.57 -6.01
N MET A 106 5.72 0.47 -5.76
CA MET A 106 4.72 0.07 -6.75
C MET A 106 4.52 1.13 -7.84
N GLU A 107 4.64 2.40 -7.48
CA GLU A 107 4.59 3.49 -8.44
C GLU A 107 5.78 3.49 -9.39
N GLU A 108 6.97 3.19 -8.88
CA GLU A 108 8.18 3.03 -9.70
C GLU A 108 8.05 1.90 -10.75
N LEU A 109 7.17 0.90 -10.50
CA LEU A 109 6.96 -0.20 -11.45
C LEU A 109 5.99 0.14 -12.58
N LYS A 110 5.29 1.29 -12.54
CA LYS A 110 4.24 1.65 -13.51
C LYS A 110 4.75 1.70 -14.95
N ASP A 111 6.00 2.09 -15.15
CA ASP A 111 6.61 2.30 -16.47
C ASP A 111 7.43 1.10 -16.98
N LEU A 112 7.60 0.06 -16.14
CA LEU A 112 8.35 -1.13 -16.52
C LEU A 112 7.57 -2.02 -17.49
N SER A 113 8.30 -2.77 -18.31
CA SER A 113 7.73 -3.83 -19.14
C SER A 113 7.04 -4.89 -18.28
N HIS A 114 6.11 -5.65 -18.87
CA HIS A 114 5.36 -6.66 -18.12
C HIS A 114 6.26 -7.69 -17.42
N ASP A 115 7.32 -8.16 -18.10
CA ASP A 115 8.18 -9.20 -17.57
C ASP A 115 9.09 -8.67 -16.44
N GLU A 116 9.66 -7.49 -16.62
CA GLU A 116 10.44 -6.81 -15.57
C GLU A 116 9.56 -6.46 -14.37
N ARG A 117 8.34 -5.97 -14.62
CA ARG A 117 7.36 -5.67 -13.57
C ARG A 117 7.02 -6.94 -12.79
N LYS A 118 6.79 -8.07 -13.45
CA LYS A 118 6.49 -9.34 -12.78
C LYS A 118 7.62 -9.79 -11.86
N GLU A 119 8.86 -9.71 -12.33
CA GLU A 119 10.04 -10.06 -11.52
C GLU A 119 10.16 -9.13 -10.30
N LYS A 120 10.03 -7.83 -10.50
CA LYS A 120 10.07 -6.84 -9.41
C LYS A 120 8.94 -7.02 -8.42
N MET A 121 7.73 -7.30 -8.88
CA MET A 121 6.57 -7.61 -8.03
C MET A 121 6.81 -8.83 -7.16
N GLN A 122 7.43 -9.89 -7.70
CA GLN A 122 7.79 -11.08 -6.92
C GLN A 122 8.82 -10.75 -5.84
N ALA A 123 9.82 -9.93 -6.17
CA ALA A 123 10.81 -9.47 -5.20
C ALA A 123 10.16 -8.64 -4.08
N LEU A 124 9.25 -7.72 -4.43
CA LEU A 124 8.50 -6.91 -3.46
C LEU A 124 7.60 -7.78 -2.56
N HIS A 125 6.94 -8.80 -3.12
CA HIS A 125 6.14 -9.75 -2.33
C HIS A 125 6.99 -10.54 -1.33
N GLU A 126 8.16 -11.01 -1.75
CA GLU A 126 9.08 -11.71 -0.86
C GLU A 126 9.63 -10.78 0.23
N GLU A 127 10.03 -9.55 -0.14
CA GLU A 127 10.50 -8.54 0.80
C GLU A 127 9.45 -8.27 1.87
N PHE A 128 8.20 -8.06 1.45
CA PHE A 128 7.10 -7.79 2.36
C PHE A 128 6.80 -8.99 3.28
N ARG A 129 6.82 -10.22 2.74
CA ARG A 129 6.63 -11.44 3.53
C ARG A 129 7.72 -11.59 4.60
N VAL A 130 8.99 -11.44 4.22
CA VAL A 130 10.11 -11.53 5.15
C VAL A 130 10.01 -10.45 6.23
N TRP A 131 9.62 -9.24 5.85
CA TRP A 131 9.40 -8.16 6.82
C TRP A 131 8.30 -8.52 7.83
N LEU A 132 7.16 -9.06 7.38
CA LEU A 132 6.09 -9.52 8.26
C LEU A 132 6.54 -10.61 9.23
N ASP A 133 7.29 -11.61 8.73
CA ASP A 133 7.82 -12.70 9.55
C ASP A 133 8.74 -12.17 10.67
N VAL A 134 9.59 -11.19 10.35
CA VAL A 134 10.47 -10.53 11.33
C VAL A 134 9.68 -9.74 12.37
N GLN A 135 8.58 -9.08 11.96
CA GLN A 135 7.69 -8.36 12.86
C GLN A 135 6.71 -9.27 13.63
N GLY A 136 6.68 -10.57 13.31
CA GLY A 136 5.75 -11.53 13.88
C GLY A 136 4.28 -11.22 13.53
N ILE A 137 4.03 -10.65 12.36
CA ILE A 137 2.69 -10.28 11.88
C ILE A 137 2.24 -11.33 10.86
N ASP A 138 1.05 -11.88 11.04
CA ASP A 138 0.47 -12.81 10.07
C ASP A 138 -0.01 -12.05 8.82
N LEU A 139 0.43 -12.51 7.65
CA LEU A 139 0.07 -11.94 6.34
C LEU A 139 -1.46 -11.85 6.14
N THR A 140 -2.24 -12.73 6.73
CA THR A 140 -3.71 -12.73 6.63
C THR A 140 -4.35 -11.52 7.30
N LEU A 141 -3.67 -10.86 8.25
CA LEU A 141 -4.18 -9.69 8.97
C LEU A 141 -4.05 -8.40 8.16
N VAL A 142 -2.95 -8.27 7.41
CA VAL A 142 -2.63 -7.10 6.59
C VAL A 142 -3.03 -7.29 5.12
N GLY A 143 -3.14 -8.54 4.68
CA GLY A 143 -3.44 -8.91 3.30
C GLY A 143 -2.22 -8.80 2.37
N PRO A 144 -2.28 -9.44 1.19
CA PRO A 144 -1.22 -9.34 0.20
C PRO A 144 -1.19 -7.94 -0.45
N PHE A 145 -0.01 -7.34 -0.50
CA PHE A 145 0.21 -6.10 -1.26
C PHE A 145 0.02 -6.33 -2.76
N GLY A 146 -0.60 -5.36 -3.44
CA GLY A 146 -0.80 -5.42 -4.90
C GLY A 146 -1.81 -6.46 -5.36
N HIS A 147 -2.57 -7.10 -4.46
CA HIS A 147 -3.68 -7.98 -4.84
C HIS A 147 -4.97 -7.19 -5.02
N GLY A 148 -4.93 -6.21 -5.92
CA GLY A 148 -6.13 -5.65 -6.54
C GLY A 148 -6.74 -6.70 -7.47
N PHE A 149 -8.06 -6.87 -7.40
CA PHE A 149 -8.91 -7.47 -8.46
C PHE A 149 -8.82 -8.97 -8.81
N THR A 150 -7.96 -9.80 -8.24
CA THR A 150 -7.93 -11.24 -8.56
C THR A 150 -9.03 -12.06 -7.90
N ARG A 151 -9.65 -11.58 -6.81
CA ARG A 151 -10.74 -12.32 -6.13
C ARG A 151 -12.09 -12.24 -6.88
N GLY A 152 -12.26 -11.25 -7.75
CA GLY A 152 -13.46 -11.09 -8.59
C GLY A 152 -13.34 -11.74 -9.98
N PHE A 153 -12.16 -11.69 -10.60
CA PHE A 153 -11.96 -12.16 -11.98
C PHE A 153 -12.02 -13.69 -12.13
N HIS A 154 -11.63 -14.44 -11.11
CA HIS A 154 -11.67 -15.91 -11.14
C HIS A 154 -13.08 -16.50 -10.98
N LYS A 155 -14.01 -15.78 -10.31
CA LYS A 155 -15.36 -16.30 -10.05
C LYS A 155 -16.32 -16.10 -11.23
N GLY A 156 -16.12 -15.04 -12.02
CA GLY A 156 -16.93 -14.76 -13.21
C GLY A 156 -16.57 -15.64 -14.42
N PHE A 157 -15.29 -15.96 -14.61
CA PHE A 157 -14.83 -16.69 -15.79
C PHE A 157 -15.11 -18.21 -15.73
N MET A 158 -15.26 -18.80 -14.53
CA MET A 158 -15.65 -20.21 -14.37
C MET A 158 -17.17 -20.47 -14.38
N MET A 159 -18.02 -19.44 -14.40
CA MET A 159 -19.47 -19.61 -14.50
C MET A 159 -19.99 -19.60 -15.95
N GLY A 160 -19.14 -19.24 -16.93
CA GLY A 160 -19.49 -19.21 -18.35
C GLY A 160 -19.00 -20.43 -19.16
N MET A 161 -18.37 -21.40 -18.51
CA MET A 161 -17.95 -22.66 -19.12
C MET A 161 -18.59 -23.82 -18.35
N ASN A 162 -19.88 -24.04 -18.58
CA ASN A 162 -20.58 -25.31 -18.34
C ASN A 162 -21.63 -25.48 -19.43
#